data_AF-A0A9X8EAZ6-F1
#
_entry.id   AF-A0A9X8EAZ6-F1
#
_cell.length_a   1.000
_cell.length_b   1.000
_cell.length_c   1.000
_cell.angle_alpha   90.00
_cell.angle_beta   90.00
_cell.angle_gamma   90.00
#
_symmetry.space_group_name_H-M   'P 1'
#
loop_
_entity.id
_entity.type
_entity.pdbx_description
1 polymer ?
#
loop_
_entity_poly.entity_id
_entity_poly.type
_entity_poly.pdbx_seq_one_letter_code
_entity_poly.pdbx_strand_id
1 'polypeptide(L)'
;ARVGEAGTTINLPDFSGNRFYQSLGNIQTDHVAGLVVPCFVTGDLLYLTGHAENLFDDDATRLMPRVTLLTRIVVTAKVFIKAALPFDLRGGVESLSPYNPPLRYLASELAAQGKTLGGQGLNVATLAQVTRVTSNIAAFTFDLAAPVTFVPGGFAVFDFSQFFDKPYMHMHNANPKLVNDDFVRTWTISSSPPYSLEKGEFAPTSRITCTIKHVPGGTVSSFLHTMVSRGFQVPLLGTGGEFSPFSSPPLHSLPAKMLWVAGGWV
;
A
#
# COMPACT_ATOMS: atom_id res chain seq x y z
N ALA A 1 1.42 4.74 12.59
CA ALA A 1 0.25 5.61 12.76
C ALA A 1 0.22 6.67 11.67
N ARG A 2 -0.96 7.19 11.33
CA ARG A 2 -1.16 8.29 10.38
C ARG A 2 -1.94 9.42 11.02
N VAL A 3 -1.50 10.64 10.77
CA VAL A 3 -2.20 11.84 11.24
C VAL A 3 -3.33 12.12 10.25
N GLY A 4 -4.56 12.23 10.75
CA GLY A 4 -5.72 12.56 9.92
C GLY A 4 -5.83 14.05 9.62
N GLU A 5 -6.93 14.44 8.98
CA GLU A 5 -7.18 15.81 8.56
C GLU A 5 -7.14 16.80 9.74
N ALA A 6 -6.65 18.01 9.47
CA ALA A 6 -6.40 19.08 10.44
C ALA A 6 -5.38 18.78 11.56
N GLY A 7 -4.70 17.63 11.54
CA GLY A 7 -3.63 17.34 12.52
C GLY A 7 -4.12 16.98 13.92
N THR A 8 -5.42 16.74 14.10
CA THR A 8 -6.07 16.52 15.40
C THR A 8 -6.34 15.05 15.71
N THR A 9 -6.18 14.17 14.73
CA THR A 9 -6.46 12.73 14.88
C THR A 9 -5.25 11.88 14.54
N ILE A 10 -5.09 10.79 15.29
CA ILE A 10 -4.07 9.76 15.06
C ILE A 10 -4.78 8.45 14.79
N ASN A 11 -4.42 7.83 13.67
CA ASN A 11 -4.99 6.57 13.21
C ASN A 11 -3.91 5.49 13.29
N LEU A 12 -4.09 4.55 14.21
CA LEU A 12 -3.13 3.48 14.51
C LEU A 12 -3.71 2.14 14.02
N PRO A 13 -3.22 1.58 12.91
CA PRO A 13 -3.63 0.24 12.49
C PRO A 13 -3.14 -0.79 13.48
N ASP A 14 -3.97 -1.80 13.75
CA ASP A 14 -3.54 -2.96 14.49
C ASP A 14 -2.67 -3.87 13.62
N PHE A 15 -1.69 -4.52 14.25
CA PHE A 15 -0.78 -5.44 13.58
C PHE A 15 -0.81 -6.78 14.30
N SER A 16 -0.55 -7.86 13.55
CA SER A 16 -0.82 -9.24 13.98
C SER A 16 -0.32 -9.59 15.39
N GLY A 17 0.78 -8.97 15.85
CA GLY A 17 1.17 -8.89 17.26
C GLY A 17 1.02 -10.18 18.07
N ASN A 18 0.79 -10.05 19.37
CA ASN A 18 0.53 -11.15 20.30
C ASN A 18 -0.97 -11.45 20.51
N ARG A 19 -1.85 -10.75 19.79
CA ARG A 19 -3.33 -10.88 19.85
C ARG A 19 -3.93 -10.87 21.26
N PHE A 20 -3.20 -10.36 22.26
CA PHE A 20 -3.72 -10.27 23.62
C PHE A 20 -4.70 -9.09 23.78
N TYR A 21 -4.78 -8.19 22.79
CA TYR A 21 -5.76 -7.09 22.68
C TYR A 21 -5.96 -6.24 23.96
N GLN A 22 -4.98 -6.22 24.88
CA GLN A 22 -5.13 -5.62 26.19
C GLN A 22 -5.44 -4.12 26.11
N SER A 23 -4.78 -3.40 25.20
CA SER A 23 -5.07 -1.98 24.98
C SER A 23 -6.40 -1.74 24.26
N LEU A 24 -6.79 -2.63 23.33
CA LEU A 24 -8.06 -2.47 22.60
C LEU A 24 -9.26 -2.66 23.52
N GLY A 25 -9.21 -3.66 24.41
CA GLY A 25 -10.25 -3.89 25.41
C GLY A 25 -10.43 -2.69 26.33
N ASN A 26 -9.33 -2.14 26.85
CA ASN A 26 -9.37 -0.93 27.68
C ASN A 26 -9.95 0.27 26.91
N ILE A 27 -9.55 0.48 25.65
CA ILE A 27 -10.08 1.57 24.81
C ILE A 27 -11.58 1.39 24.55
N GLN A 28 -12.06 0.15 24.41
CA GLN A 28 -13.48 -0.14 24.21
C GLN A 28 -14.33 0.23 25.43
N THR A 29 -13.75 0.22 26.63
CA THR A 29 -14.45 0.57 27.88
C THR A 29 -14.25 2.02 28.28
N ASP A 30 -13.01 2.52 28.26
CA ASP A 30 -12.66 3.82 28.83
C ASP A 30 -12.67 4.95 27.79
N HIS A 31 -12.64 4.62 26.49
CA HIS A 31 -12.66 5.56 25.36
C HIS A 31 -11.55 6.64 25.42
N VAL A 32 -10.40 6.31 26.01
CA VAL A 32 -9.24 7.19 26.12
C VAL A 32 -7.95 6.45 25.80
N ALA A 33 -6.97 7.17 25.26
CA ALA A 33 -5.64 6.64 25.02
C ALA A 33 -4.57 7.71 25.21
N GLY A 34 -3.41 7.29 25.71
CA GLY A 34 -2.17 8.07 25.74
C GLY A 34 -1.15 7.49 24.77
N LEU A 35 -0.40 8.36 24.07
CA LEU A 35 0.71 7.97 23.20
C LEU A 35 1.96 8.74 23.59
N VAL A 36 3.10 8.06 23.56
CA VAL A 36 4.43 8.69 23.68
C VAL A 36 5.21 8.40 22.41
N VAL A 37 5.70 9.45 21.77
CA VAL A 37 6.51 9.36 20.55
C VAL A 37 7.92 9.86 20.87
N PRO A 38 8.89 8.96 21.06
CA PRO A 38 10.28 9.33 21.29
C PRO A 38 11.00 9.66 19.98
N CYS A 39 11.80 10.73 20.00
CA CYS A 39 12.83 11.00 19.00
C CYS A 39 14.18 10.57 19.56
N PHE A 40 14.63 9.38 19.20
CA PHE A 40 15.89 8.86 19.73
C PHE A 40 17.15 9.62 19.26
N VAL A 41 17.03 10.41 18.17
CA VAL A 41 18.14 11.21 17.64
C VAL A 41 18.40 12.46 18.48
N THR A 42 17.33 13.14 18.92
CA THR A 42 17.43 14.40 19.68
C THR A 42 17.20 14.21 21.17
N GLY A 43 16.68 13.06 21.59
CA GLY A 43 16.22 12.82 22.96
C GLY A 43 14.85 13.41 23.26
N ASP A 44 14.16 14.01 22.29
CA ASP A 44 12.87 14.69 22.51
C ASP A 44 11.73 13.67 22.73
N LEU A 45 10.75 14.04 23.55
CA LEU A 45 9.54 13.27 23.80
C LEU A 45 8.29 14.09 23.48
N LEU A 46 7.38 13.50 22.71
CA LEU A 46 6.02 14.01 22.51
C LEU A 46 5.02 13.10 23.21
N TYR A 47 4.34 13.64 24.22
CA TYR A 47 3.20 13.02 24.88
C TYR A 47 1.91 13.54 24.26
N LEU A 48 0.98 12.63 23.97
CA LEU A 48 -0.35 12.92 23.46
C LEU A 48 -1.37 12.18 24.30
N THR A 49 -2.52 12.79 24.54
CA THR A 49 -3.69 12.14 25.14
C THR A 49 -4.95 12.57 24.41
N GLY A 50 -5.98 11.73 24.44
CA GLY A 50 -7.18 11.96 23.68
C GLY A 50 -8.28 10.96 23.90
N HIS A 51 -9.41 11.21 23.25
CA HIS A 51 -10.49 10.25 23.13
C HIS A 51 -10.13 9.20 22.09
N ALA A 52 -10.37 7.93 22.40
CA ALA A 52 -10.01 6.81 21.55
C ALA A 52 -11.21 5.92 21.24
N GLU A 53 -11.27 5.46 19.99
CA GLU A 53 -12.26 4.50 19.52
C GLU A 53 -11.59 3.42 18.66
N ASN A 54 -12.11 2.20 18.74
CA ASN A 54 -11.72 1.13 17.83
C ASN A 54 -12.73 1.06 16.69
N LEU A 55 -12.23 1.15 15.46
CA LEU A 55 -12.98 0.96 14.23
C LEU A 55 -12.70 -0.44 13.70
N PHE A 56 -13.75 -1.11 13.24
CA PHE A 56 -13.71 -2.49 12.77
C PHE A 56 -14.15 -2.58 11.30
N ASP A 57 -13.61 -3.55 10.59
CA ASP A 57 -13.97 -3.98 9.24
C ASP A 57 -14.18 -2.81 8.26
N ASP A 58 -15.42 -2.55 7.87
CA ASP A 58 -15.78 -1.53 6.89
C ASP A 58 -15.42 -0.11 7.37
N ASP A 59 -15.58 0.19 8.65
CA ASP A 59 -15.26 1.51 9.20
C ASP A 59 -13.74 1.75 9.24
N ALA A 60 -12.98 0.71 9.58
CA ALA A 60 -11.52 0.75 9.52
C ALA A 60 -11.04 0.87 8.07
N THR A 61 -11.60 0.06 7.17
CA THR A 61 -11.22 -0.01 5.75
C THR A 61 -11.54 1.28 5.01
N ARG A 62 -12.68 1.92 5.35
CA ARG A 62 -13.07 3.22 4.79
C ARG A 62 -12.02 4.29 5.10
N LEU A 63 -11.46 4.29 6.31
CA LEU A 63 -10.48 5.28 6.71
C LEU A 63 -9.05 4.93 6.25
N MET A 64 -8.68 3.66 6.36
CA MET A 64 -7.36 3.15 6.02
C MET A 64 -7.54 1.86 5.21
N PRO A 65 -7.45 1.93 3.86
CA PRO A 65 -7.69 0.76 3.02
C PRO A 65 -6.80 -0.43 3.40
N ARG A 66 -7.39 -1.63 3.39
CA ARG A 66 -6.76 -2.91 3.75
C ARG A 66 -6.39 -3.05 5.22
N VAL A 67 -7.09 -2.31 6.09
CA VAL A 67 -6.99 -2.44 7.55
C VAL A 67 -8.38 -2.75 8.08
N THR A 68 -8.51 -3.89 8.75
CA THR A 68 -9.78 -4.35 9.33
C THR A 68 -9.94 -3.95 10.80
N LEU A 69 -8.89 -3.43 11.43
CA LEU A 69 -8.91 -2.97 12.81
C LEU A 69 -8.00 -1.76 12.96
N LEU A 70 -8.58 -0.66 13.42
CA LEU A 70 -7.91 0.63 13.52
C LEU A 70 -8.33 1.32 14.82
N THR A 71 -7.37 1.74 15.62
CA THR A 71 -7.64 2.66 16.74
C THR A 71 -7.50 4.08 16.24
N ARG A 72 -8.58 4.87 16.34
CA ARG A 72 -8.54 6.32 16.13
C ARG A 72 -8.45 7.03 17.47
N ILE A 73 -7.55 8.00 17.57
CA ILE A 73 -7.37 8.85 18.75
C ILE A 73 -7.57 10.32 18.33
N VAL A 74 -8.58 10.97 18.89
CA VAL A 74 -8.80 12.43 18.77
C VAL A 74 -8.00 13.10 19.88
N VAL A 75 -6.92 13.78 19.52
CA VAL A 75 -5.97 14.38 20.46
C VAL A 75 -6.63 15.57 21.16
N THR A 76 -6.68 15.54 22.49
CA THR A 76 -7.22 16.63 23.33
C THR A 76 -6.12 17.43 24.02
N ALA A 77 -4.97 16.82 24.32
CA ALA A 77 -3.83 17.52 24.88
C ALA A 77 -2.49 16.93 24.41
N LYS A 78 -1.46 17.77 24.43
CA LYS A 78 -0.08 17.42 24.06
C LYS A 78 0.93 18.08 24.97
N VAL A 79 2.03 17.38 25.25
CA VAL A 79 3.21 17.92 25.93
C VAL A 79 4.44 17.53 25.13
N PHE A 80 5.24 18.52 24.73
CA PHE A 80 6.50 18.29 24.06
C PHE A 80 7.65 18.70 24.97
N ILE A 81 8.55 17.78 25.24
CA ILE A 81 9.69 17.97 26.13
C ILE A 81 10.97 17.71 25.33
N LYS A 82 11.83 18.72 25.25
CA LYS A 82 13.11 18.59 24.57
C LYS A 82 14.12 17.83 25.41
N ALA A 83 14.94 17.00 24.79
CA ALA A 83 16.02 16.24 25.44
C ALA A 83 15.58 15.55 26.75
N ALA A 84 14.42 14.90 26.72
CA ALA A 84 13.77 14.29 27.88
C ALA A 84 14.21 12.83 28.13
N LEU A 85 14.70 12.13 27.10
CA LEU A 85 15.24 10.79 27.27
C LEU A 85 16.49 10.82 28.15
N PRO A 86 16.59 9.98 29.20
CA PRO A 86 17.74 9.98 30.11
C PRO A 86 18.94 9.20 29.55
N PHE A 87 18.92 8.86 28.27
CA PHE A 87 19.97 8.12 27.59
C PHE A 87 20.14 8.61 26.15
N ASP A 88 21.38 8.59 25.67
CA ASP A 88 21.72 8.81 24.26
C ASP A 88 21.94 7.46 23.59
N LEU A 89 21.36 7.27 22.40
CA LEU A 89 21.74 6.13 21.56
C LEU A 89 23.18 6.33 21.08
N ARG A 90 24.10 5.53 21.64
CA ARG A 90 25.51 5.52 21.26
C ARG A 90 25.82 4.23 20.51
N GLY A 91 26.04 4.34 19.20
CA GLY A 91 26.58 3.25 18.38
C GLY A 91 25.88 3.08 17.03
N GLY A 92 26.58 3.46 15.95
CA GLY A 92 26.35 2.97 14.59
C GLY A 92 24.99 3.26 13.93
N VAL A 93 24.87 2.87 12.66
CA VAL A 93 23.62 2.93 11.90
C VAL A 93 22.69 1.86 12.47
N GLU A 94 21.72 2.24 13.30
CA GLU A 94 20.67 1.33 13.72
C GLU A 94 19.84 0.90 12.50
N SER A 95 19.70 -0.41 12.32
CA SER A 95 18.78 -0.96 11.35
C SER A 95 17.40 -1.12 11.98
N LEU A 96 16.36 -0.68 11.27
CA LEU A 96 14.98 -0.94 11.65
C LEU A 96 14.74 -2.44 11.88
N SER A 97 13.86 -2.77 12.84
CA SER A 97 13.48 -4.16 13.11
C SER A 97 12.99 -4.83 11.81
N PRO A 98 13.40 -6.09 11.53
CA PRO A 98 12.91 -6.82 10.37
C PRO A 98 11.41 -7.13 10.45
N TYR A 99 10.80 -6.97 11.63
CA TYR A 99 9.37 -7.11 11.88
C TYR A 99 8.58 -5.81 11.69
N ASN A 100 9.23 -4.70 11.35
CA ASN A 100 8.51 -3.44 11.11
C ASN A 100 7.45 -3.64 10.04
N PRO A 101 6.17 -3.34 10.34
CA PRO A 101 5.10 -3.55 9.40
C PRO A 101 5.24 -2.59 8.21
N PRO A 102 4.67 -2.96 7.04
CA PRO A 102 4.60 -2.06 5.91
C PRO A 102 3.78 -0.83 6.27
N LEU A 103 4.16 0.30 5.67
CA LEU A 103 3.52 1.56 5.90
C LEU A 103 2.12 1.58 5.26
N ARG A 104 1.09 1.79 6.07
CA ARG A 104 -0.32 1.95 5.63
C ARG A 104 -0.67 3.44 5.54
N TYR A 105 -1.49 3.80 4.57
CA TYR A 105 -1.90 5.19 4.30
C TYR A 105 -3.41 5.34 4.48
N LEU A 106 -3.84 6.51 4.91
CA LEU A 106 -5.25 6.89 4.94
C LEU A 106 -5.82 6.96 3.52
N ALA A 107 -7.13 6.74 3.38
CA ALA A 107 -7.82 6.92 2.12
C ALA A 107 -7.65 8.35 1.58
N SER A 108 -7.67 9.36 2.45
CA SER A 108 -7.42 10.76 2.08
C SER A 108 -5.99 11.01 1.60
N GLU A 109 -4.98 10.38 2.22
CA GLU A 109 -3.58 10.46 1.75
C GLU A 109 -3.42 9.82 0.37
N LEU A 110 -4.07 8.68 0.15
CA LEU A 110 -4.08 8.03 -1.16
C LEU A 110 -4.79 8.89 -2.20
N ALA A 111 -5.91 9.52 -1.84
CA ALA A 111 -6.64 10.42 -2.72
C ALA A 111 -5.84 11.69 -3.07
N ALA A 112 -5.13 12.28 -2.09
CA ALA A 112 -4.25 13.42 -2.30
C ALA A 112 -3.00 13.08 -3.13
N GLN A 113 -2.63 11.80 -3.16
CA GLN A 113 -1.61 11.24 -4.07
C GLN A 113 -2.25 10.66 -5.33
N GLY A 114 -3.53 10.93 -5.62
CA GLY A 114 -4.27 10.43 -6.80
C GLY A 114 -4.15 8.92 -7.02
N LYS A 115 -3.85 8.20 -5.93
CA LYS A 115 -3.91 6.76 -5.78
C LYS A 115 -5.30 6.36 -5.32
N THR A 116 -6.32 7.05 -5.83
CA THR A 116 -7.69 6.55 -5.73
C THR A 116 -7.77 5.31 -6.60
N LEU A 117 -8.26 4.21 -6.01
CA LEU A 117 -8.65 3.07 -6.81
C LEU A 117 -9.96 3.46 -7.49
N GLY A 118 -9.98 3.43 -8.82
CA GLY A 118 -11.24 3.54 -9.56
C GLY A 118 -12.16 2.40 -9.11
N GLY A 119 -13.25 2.75 -8.41
CA GLY A 119 -14.19 1.79 -7.86
C GLY A 119 -14.90 1.02 -8.97
N GLN A 120 -14.52 -0.25 -9.17
CA GLN A 120 -15.17 -1.16 -10.10
C GLN A 120 -15.24 -2.56 -9.48
N GLY A 121 -15.96 -2.71 -8.36
CA GLY A 121 -16.30 -4.00 -7.76
C GLY A 121 -15.13 -4.99 -7.60
N LEU A 122 -15.45 -6.28 -7.48
CA LEU A 122 -14.47 -7.36 -7.60
C LEU A 122 -14.22 -7.61 -9.10
N ASN A 123 -13.25 -6.92 -9.69
CA ASN A 123 -12.78 -7.25 -11.03
C ASN A 123 -11.82 -8.45 -10.96
N VAL A 124 -11.76 -9.26 -12.00
CA VAL A 124 -10.90 -10.45 -12.07
C VAL A 124 -9.96 -10.32 -13.25
N ALA A 125 -8.68 -10.50 -12.99
CA ALA A 125 -7.62 -10.52 -14.00
C ALA A 125 -7.22 -11.97 -14.31
N THR A 126 -7.40 -12.39 -15.55
CA THR A 126 -7.02 -13.71 -16.05
C THR A 126 -5.71 -13.60 -16.83
N LEU A 127 -4.69 -14.35 -16.43
CA LEU A 127 -3.38 -14.36 -17.06
C LEU A 127 -3.49 -14.90 -18.48
N ALA A 128 -3.32 -14.03 -19.47
CA ALA A 128 -3.43 -14.36 -20.88
C ALA A 128 -2.08 -14.79 -21.47
N GLN A 129 -1.00 -14.11 -21.07
CA GLN A 129 0.33 -14.33 -21.61
C GLN A 129 1.41 -13.97 -20.57
N VAL A 130 2.52 -14.73 -20.60
CA VAL A 130 3.76 -14.40 -19.89
C VAL A 130 4.88 -14.32 -20.93
N THR A 131 5.54 -13.17 -21.01
CA THR A 131 6.69 -12.96 -21.88
C THR A 131 7.92 -12.72 -21.02
N ARG A 132 8.91 -13.62 -21.11
CA ARG A 132 10.16 -13.46 -20.37
C ARG A 132 11.00 -12.36 -21.01
N VAL A 133 11.37 -11.35 -20.22
CA VAL A 133 12.18 -10.20 -20.68
C VAL A 133 13.65 -10.45 -20.38
N THR A 134 13.96 -10.90 -19.15
CA THR A 134 15.30 -11.29 -18.72
C THR A 134 15.25 -12.56 -17.87
N SER A 135 16.38 -12.98 -17.30
CA SER A 135 16.43 -14.12 -16.38
C SER A 135 15.56 -13.92 -15.13
N ASN A 136 15.31 -12.68 -14.71
CA ASN A 136 14.53 -12.36 -13.50
C ASN A 136 13.42 -11.32 -13.72
N ILE A 137 13.05 -11.00 -14.97
CA ILE A 137 11.97 -10.07 -15.30
C ILE A 137 11.07 -10.70 -16.34
N ALA A 138 9.75 -10.63 -16.12
CA ALA A 138 8.74 -11.10 -17.06
C ALA A 138 7.58 -10.11 -17.14
N ALA A 139 7.01 -9.97 -18.33
CA ALA A 139 5.80 -9.21 -18.59
C ALA A 139 4.59 -10.16 -18.50
N PHE A 140 3.66 -9.84 -17.61
CA PHE A 140 2.43 -10.59 -17.37
C PHE A 140 1.27 -9.81 -17.96
N THR A 141 0.65 -10.34 -19.01
CA THR A 141 -0.52 -9.75 -19.66
C THR A 141 -1.78 -10.42 -19.14
N PHE A 142 -2.72 -9.61 -18.67
CA PHE A 142 -3.98 -10.05 -18.10
C PHE A 142 -5.16 -9.55 -18.93
N ASP A 143 -6.12 -10.44 -19.16
CA ASP A 143 -7.47 -10.13 -19.62
C ASP A 143 -8.38 -9.89 -18.40
N LEU A 144 -9.08 -8.77 -18.40
CA LEU A 144 -9.89 -8.30 -17.29
C LEU A 144 -11.37 -8.59 -17.55
N ALA A 145 -12.10 -9.02 -16.52
CA ALA A 145 -13.53 -9.28 -16.61
C ALA A 145 -14.34 -8.00 -16.91
N ALA A 146 -13.92 -6.87 -16.34
CA ALA A 146 -14.46 -5.55 -16.64
C ALA A 146 -13.37 -4.59 -17.16
N PRO A 147 -13.66 -3.73 -18.16
CA PRO A 147 -12.72 -2.71 -18.60
C PRO A 147 -12.34 -1.75 -17.48
N VAL A 148 -11.09 -1.31 -17.46
CA VAL A 148 -10.56 -0.33 -16.50
C VAL A 148 -10.00 0.89 -17.22
N THR A 149 -10.08 2.04 -16.56
CA THR A 149 -9.46 3.29 -17.00
C THR A 149 -8.20 3.55 -16.19
N PHE A 150 -7.13 3.94 -16.86
CA PHE A 150 -5.90 4.40 -16.24
C PHE A 150 -5.15 5.32 -17.21
N VAL A 151 -4.14 6.01 -16.71
CA VAL A 151 -3.21 6.82 -17.52
C VAL A 151 -1.89 6.07 -17.70
N PRO A 152 -1.13 6.29 -18.80
CA PRO A 152 0.22 5.75 -18.93
C PRO A 152 1.08 6.05 -17.69
N GLY A 153 1.78 5.05 -17.17
CA GLY A 153 2.52 5.13 -15.91
C GLY A 153 1.67 4.91 -14.65
N GLY A 154 0.37 4.66 -14.81
CA GLY A 154 -0.50 4.17 -13.74
C GLY A 154 -0.14 2.78 -13.24
N PHE A 155 -0.80 2.33 -12.19
CA PHE A 155 -0.58 1.05 -11.52
C PHE A 155 -1.89 0.26 -11.37
N ALA A 156 -1.74 -1.04 -11.23
CA ALA A 156 -2.80 -1.99 -10.90
C ALA A 156 -2.53 -2.62 -9.53
N VAL A 157 -3.59 -2.91 -8.80
CA VAL A 157 -3.55 -3.57 -7.49
C VAL A 157 -4.22 -4.92 -7.56
N PHE A 158 -3.49 -5.97 -7.16
CA PHE A 158 -3.94 -7.35 -7.19
C PHE A 158 -3.93 -7.96 -5.79
N ASP A 159 -4.91 -8.81 -5.50
CA ASP A 159 -4.99 -9.54 -4.23
C ASP A 159 -4.67 -11.02 -4.44
N PHE A 160 -3.56 -11.49 -3.86
CA PHE A 160 -3.15 -12.89 -3.91
C PHE A 160 -3.42 -13.66 -2.63
N SER A 161 -4.11 -13.07 -1.64
CA SER A 161 -4.30 -13.65 -0.32
C SER A 161 -4.92 -15.05 -0.37
N GLN A 162 -5.87 -15.29 -1.28
CA GLN A 162 -6.53 -16.58 -1.46
C GLN A 162 -5.61 -17.73 -1.89
N PHE A 163 -4.38 -17.45 -2.35
CA PHE A 163 -3.42 -18.47 -2.80
C PHE A 163 -2.43 -18.87 -1.71
N PHE A 164 -2.47 -18.21 -0.56
CA PHE A 164 -1.51 -18.42 0.51
C PHE A 164 -2.25 -18.64 1.83
N ASP A 165 -2.19 -19.87 2.33
CA ASP A 165 -2.60 -20.15 3.69
C ASP A 165 -1.60 -19.53 4.66
N LYS A 166 -2.09 -18.57 5.45
CA LYS A 166 -1.28 -17.89 6.46
C LYS A 166 -1.80 -18.22 7.85
N PRO A 167 -1.29 -19.29 8.50
CA PRO A 167 -1.58 -19.50 9.90
C PRO A 167 -1.05 -18.32 10.72
N TYR A 168 -1.73 -18.04 11.83
CA TYR A 168 -1.25 -17.02 12.75
C TYR A 168 0.13 -17.40 13.28
N MET A 169 1.07 -16.46 13.22
CA MET A 169 2.38 -16.59 13.83
C MET A 169 2.73 -15.28 14.53
N HIS A 170 3.07 -15.37 15.81
CA HIS A 170 3.56 -14.23 16.61
C HIS A 170 4.90 -13.71 16.07
N MET A 171 5.81 -14.62 15.71
CA MET A 171 7.11 -14.32 15.11
C MET A 171 7.47 -15.40 14.09
N HIS A 172 8.26 -15.02 13.08
CA HIS A 172 8.75 -15.94 12.06
C HIS A 172 10.21 -15.60 11.73
N ASN A 173 11.13 -16.17 12.51
CA ASN A 173 12.56 -15.80 12.46
C ASN A 173 13.20 -16.04 11.08
N ALA A 174 12.77 -17.07 10.35
CA ALA A 174 13.29 -17.38 9.02
C ALA A 174 12.83 -16.37 7.94
N ASN A 175 11.66 -15.75 8.13
CA ASN A 175 11.14 -14.72 7.21
C ASN A 175 10.18 -13.77 7.95
N PRO A 176 10.71 -12.76 8.67
CA PRO A 176 9.93 -11.85 9.50
C PRO A 176 8.84 -11.08 8.74
N LYS A 177 9.09 -10.79 7.45
CA LYS A 177 8.17 -10.02 6.61
C LYS A 177 6.84 -10.72 6.38
N LEU A 178 6.82 -12.06 6.41
CA LEU A 178 5.59 -12.84 6.25
C LEU A 178 4.56 -12.54 7.34
N VAL A 179 4.98 -12.20 8.56
CA VAL A 179 4.06 -11.91 9.68
C VAL A 179 3.08 -10.79 9.32
N ASN A 180 3.55 -9.76 8.60
CA ASN A 180 2.76 -8.58 8.24
C ASN A 180 2.42 -8.49 6.74
N ASP A 181 2.70 -9.53 5.95
CA ASP A 181 2.37 -9.58 4.52
C ASP A 181 0.86 -9.84 4.33
N ASP A 182 0.20 -8.99 3.55
CA ASP A 182 -1.22 -9.12 3.17
C ASP A 182 -1.40 -9.79 1.80
N PHE A 183 -0.31 -10.12 1.11
CA PHE A 183 -0.27 -10.66 -0.24
C PHE A 183 -0.94 -9.78 -1.31
N VAL A 184 -1.27 -8.53 -0.98
CA VAL A 184 -1.75 -7.55 -1.96
C VAL A 184 -0.53 -6.87 -2.57
N ARG A 185 -0.51 -6.73 -3.89
CA ARG A 185 0.61 -6.13 -4.62
C ARG A 185 0.13 -5.05 -5.56
N THR A 186 0.93 -3.99 -5.63
CA THR A 186 0.76 -2.87 -6.56
C THR A 186 1.90 -2.91 -7.56
N TRP A 187 1.59 -2.94 -8.85
CA TRP A 187 2.59 -2.87 -9.93
C TRP A 187 2.20 -1.84 -10.97
N THR A 188 3.19 -1.16 -11.55
CA THR A 188 3.01 -0.27 -12.69
C THR A 188 2.49 -1.04 -13.90
N ILE A 189 1.48 -0.49 -14.55
CA ILE A 189 0.95 -1.00 -15.82
C ILE A 189 1.90 -0.54 -16.92
N SER A 190 2.66 -1.47 -17.47
CA SER A 190 3.64 -1.23 -18.54
C SER A 190 3.02 -1.11 -19.94
N SER A 191 1.78 -1.57 -20.14
CA SER A 191 1.04 -1.33 -21.38
C SER A 191 0.37 0.05 -21.39
N SER A 192 0.30 0.71 -22.54
CA SER A 192 -0.52 1.91 -22.70
C SER A 192 -2.00 1.55 -22.86
N PRO A 193 -2.94 2.30 -22.26
CA PRO A 193 -4.33 2.22 -22.63
C PRO A 193 -4.54 2.77 -24.06
N PRO A 194 -5.57 2.33 -24.80
CA PRO A 194 -5.91 2.89 -26.09
C PRO A 194 -6.21 4.39 -25.98
N TYR A 195 -5.78 5.18 -26.95
CA TYR A 195 -6.03 6.62 -27.00
C TYR A 195 -7.00 6.98 -28.12
N SER A 196 -8.06 7.71 -27.81
CA SER A 196 -9.03 8.20 -28.79
C SER A 196 -8.63 9.60 -29.26
N LEU A 197 -8.19 9.73 -30.51
CA LEU A 197 -7.87 11.02 -31.12
C LEU A 197 -9.09 11.94 -31.22
N GLU A 198 -10.28 11.38 -31.44
CA GLU A 198 -11.54 12.13 -31.54
C GLU A 198 -11.95 12.75 -30.20
N LYS A 199 -11.79 12.01 -29.09
CA LYS A 199 -12.16 12.46 -27.75
C LYS A 199 -11.02 13.16 -27.00
N GLY A 200 -9.78 13.00 -27.47
CA GLY A 200 -8.59 13.53 -26.80
C GLY A 200 -8.27 12.83 -25.47
N GLU A 201 -8.78 11.61 -25.25
CA GLU A 201 -8.77 10.91 -23.97
C GLU A 201 -8.33 9.44 -24.10
N PHE A 202 -7.81 8.87 -23.00
CA PHE A 202 -7.54 7.44 -22.90
C PHE A 202 -8.84 6.67 -22.69
N ALA A 203 -9.08 5.66 -23.52
CA ALA A 203 -10.27 4.83 -23.47
C ALA A 203 -10.09 3.66 -22.46
N PRO A 204 -11.20 3.17 -21.86
CA PRO A 204 -11.15 1.98 -21.03
C PRO A 204 -10.63 0.76 -21.82
N THR A 205 -9.89 -0.12 -21.15
CA THR A 205 -9.36 -1.37 -21.74
C THR A 205 -9.61 -2.56 -20.81
N SER A 206 -9.91 -3.71 -21.42
CA SER A 206 -10.00 -5.00 -20.72
C SER A 206 -8.70 -5.79 -20.77
N ARG A 207 -7.59 -5.19 -21.22
CA ARG A 207 -6.28 -5.85 -21.24
C ARG A 207 -5.20 -4.91 -20.69
N ILE A 208 -4.43 -5.44 -19.75
CA ILE A 208 -3.29 -4.74 -19.15
C ILE A 208 -2.07 -5.64 -19.11
N THR A 209 -0.87 -5.06 -19.15
CA THR A 209 0.39 -5.77 -18.97
C THR A 209 1.21 -5.14 -17.86
N CYS A 210 1.64 -5.95 -16.90
CA CYS A 210 2.55 -5.54 -15.82
C CYS A 210 3.90 -6.23 -16.00
N THR A 211 4.98 -5.45 -16.02
CA THR A 211 6.35 -5.98 -16.08
C THR A 211 6.88 -6.13 -14.66
N ILE A 212 7.09 -7.36 -14.23
CA ILE A 212 7.34 -7.71 -12.82
C ILE A 212 8.69 -8.41 -12.69
N LYS A 213 9.52 -7.85 -11.82
CA LYS A 213 10.79 -8.47 -11.42
C LYS A 213 10.57 -9.55 -10.36
N HIS A 214 11.26 -10.67 -10.52
CA HIS A 214 11.46 -11.66 -9.48
C HIS A 214 12.32 -11.10 -8.36
N VAL A 215 11.76 -11.05 -7.15
CA VAL A 215 12.47 -10.70 -5.93
C VAL A 215 12.79 -12.00 -5.19
N PRO A 216 14.09 -12.36 -5.03
CA PRO A 216 14.48 -13.52 -4.24
C PRO A 216 13.91 -13.45 -2.82
N GLY A 217 13.28 -14.54 -2.37
CA GLY A 217 12.61 -14.60 -1.06
C GLY A 217 11.27 -13.85 -0.98
N GLY A 218 10.82 -13.20 -2.06
CA GLY A 218 9.50 -12.58 -2.14
C GLY A 218 8.43 -13.61 -2.47
N THR A 219 7.37 -13.70 -1.66
CA THR A 219 6.30 -14.70 -1.80
C THR A 219 5.57 -14.59 -3.13
N VAL A 220 4.89 -13.45 -3.36
CA VAL A 220 4.05 -13.25 -4.55
C VAL A 220 4.88 -13.19 -5.84
N SER A 221 6.04 -12.52 -5.83
CA SER A 221 6.90 -12.44 -7.02
C SER A 221 7.47 -13.81 -7.40
N SER A 222 7.83 -14.65 -6.43
CA SER A 222 8.29 -16.02 -6.72
C SER A 222 7.14 -16.87 -7.26
N PHE A 223 5.96 -16.80 -6.64
CA PHE A 223 4.77 -17.49 -7.10
C PHE A 223 4.43 -17.15 -8.56
N LEU A 224 4.42 -15.85 -8.92
CA LEU A 224 4.20 -15.41 -10.30
C LEU A 224 5.26 -15.89 -11.28
N HIS A 225 6.51 -16.06 -10.87
CA HIS A 225 7.58 -16.48 -11.79
C HIS A 225 7.72 -18.00 -11.93
N THR A 226 7.08 -18.78 -11.05
CA THR A 226 7.32 -20.23 -10.95
C THR A 226 6.05 -21.09 -11.08
N MET A 227 4.92 -20.63 -10.54
CA MET A 227 3.73 -21.46 -10.36
C MET A 227 2.58 -21.11 -11.29
N VAL A 228 2.53 -19.88 -11.80
CA VAL A 228 1.40 -19.43 -12.64
C VAL A 228 1.58 -19.81 -14.10
N SER A 229 0.47 -20.14 -14.73
CA SER A 229 0.36 -20.41 -16.16
C SER A 229 -0.83 -19.66 -16.75
N ARG A 230 -0.93 -19.65 -18.09
CA ARG A 230 -2.08 -19.09 -18.79
C ARG A 230 -3.40 -19.64 -18.21
N GLY A 231 -4.38 -18.75 -18.01
CA GLY A 231 -5.66 -19.06 -17.38
C GLY A 231 -5.70 -18.82 -15.87
N PHE A 232 -4.56 -18.57 -15.21
CA PHE A 232 -4.53 -18.19 -13.80
C PHE A 232 -5.35 -16.93 -13.55
N GLN A 233 -6.25 -16.96 -12.58
CA GLN A 233 -7.13 -15.84 -12.24
C GLN A 233 -6.72 -15.21 -10.92
N VAL A 234 -6.75 -13.88 -10.82
CA VAL A 234 -6.46 -13.15 -9.59
C VAL A 234 -7.39 -11.93 -9.47
N PRO A 235 -7.94 -11.64 -8.28
CA PRO A 235 -8.71 -10.43 -8.06
C PRO A 235 -7.88 -9.17 -8.36
N LEU A 236 -8.45 -8.26 -9.15
CA LEU A 236 -7.96 -6.91 -9.39
C LEU A 236 -8.78 -5.94 -8.53
N LEU A 237 -8.14 -5.38 -7.50
CA LEU A 237 -8.77 -4.43 -6.58
C LEU A 237 -8.98 -3.04 -7.20
N GLY A 238 -8.25 -2.73 -8.27
CA GLY A 238 -8.44 -1.51 -9.06
C GLY A 238 -7.16 -1.02 -9.72
N THR A 239 -7.32 0.08 -10.46
CA THR A 239 -6.24 0.84 -11.10
C THR A 239 -6.20 2.26 -10.58
N GLY A 240 -5.02 2.88 -10.64
CA GLY A 240 -4.80 4.29 -10.29
C GLY A 240 -3.57 4.82 -11.03
N GLY A 241 -3.23 6.10 -10.89
CA GLY A 241 -2.03 6.63 -11.53
C GLY A 241 -1.93 8.15 -11.53
N GLU A 242 -0.87 8.66 -10.90
CA GLU A 242 -0.46 10.07 -11.00
C GLU A 242 0.87 10.27 -11.71
N PHE A 243 1.68 9.22 -11.81
CA PHE A 243 2.95 9.30 -12.51
C PHE A 243 2.73 9.20 -14.02
N SER A 244 2.23 10.29 -14.59
CA SER A 244 1.95 10.40 -16.02
C SER A 244 2.36 11.78 -16.52
N PRO A 245 3.07 11.88 -17.66
CA PRO A 245 3.32 13.18 -18.29
C PRO A 245 2.05 13.75 -18.95
N PHE A 246 0.91 13.06 -18.83
CA PHE A 246 -0.35 13.37 -19.50
C PHE A 246 -1.44 13.88 -18.53
N SER A 247 -1.03 14.49 -17.41
CA SER A 247 -1.83 14.76 -16.20
C SER A 247 -2.98 15.78 -16.34
N SER A 248 -3.37 16.22 -17.55
CA SER A 248 -4.55 17.06 -17.76
C SER A 248 -5.14 16.84 -19.16
N PRO A 249 -6.18 16.00 -19.30
CA PRO A 249 -6.99 16.00 -20.52
C PRO A 249 -7.78 17.33 -20.63
N PRO A 250 -7.93 17.88 -21.84
CA PRO A 250 -7.48 17.29 -23.10
C PRO A 250 -5.99 17.55 -23.32
N LEU A 251 -5.29 16.58 -23.90
CA LEU A 251 -3.89 16.68 -24.34
C LEU A 251 -3.77 17.64 -25.55
N HIS A 252 -4.09 18.91 -25.38
CA HIS A 252 -4.01 19.90 -26.45
C HIS A 252 -2.56 20.29 -26.79
N SER A 253 -1.59 19.97 -25.93
CA SER A 253 -0.17 20.09 -26.26
C SER A 253 0.64 19.01 -25.54
N LEU A 254 1.16 18.07 -26.31
CA LEU A 254 2.24 17.21 -25.82
C LEU A 254 3.50 18.07 -25.67
N PRO A 255 4.26 17.95 -24.57
CA PRO A 255 5.56 18.60 -24.45
C PRO A 255 6.42 18.31 -25.68
N ALA A 256 6.90 19.36 -26.35
CA ALA A 256 7.69 19.23 -27.59
C ALA A 256 9.01 18.46 -27.39
N LYS A 257 9.49 18.36 -26.14
CA LYS A 257 10.66 17.56 -25.74
C LYS A 257 10.36 16.91 -24.39
N MET A 258 10.62 15.61 -24.28
CA MET A 258 10.56 14.86 -23.03
C MET A 258 11.89 14.16 -22.80
N LEU A 259 12.40 14.23 -21.57
CA LEU A 259 13.54 13.44 -21.12
C LEU A 259 13.02 12.30 -20.27
N TRP A 260 13.28 11.07 -20.72
CA TRP A 260 12.96 9.86 -19.97
C TRP A 260 14.24 9.29 -19.41
N VAL A 261 14.30 9.12 -18.09
CA VAL A 261 15.41 8.46 -17.41
C VAL A 261 14.85 7.19 -16.79
N ALA A 262 15.31 6.04 -17.30
CA ALA A 262 14.92 4.73 -16.81
C ALA A 262 16.15 3.96 -16.33
N GLY A 263 15.97 3.15 -15.29
CA GLY A 263 17.02 2.33 -14.69
C GLY A 263 16.42 1.06 -14.11
N GLY A 264 16.83 -0.10 -14.63
CA GLY A 264 16.25 -1.37 -14.23
C GLY A 264 14.86 -1.60 -14.82
N TRP A 265 13.84 -1.63 -13.97
CA TRP A 265 12.44 -2.03 -14.29
C TRP A 265 11.43 -0.88 -14.17
N VAL A 266 11.92 0.36 -14.13
CA VAL A 266 11.11 1.60 -14.14
C VAL A 266 10.94 2.07 -15.57
#